data_AF-A0A0A0ELS3-F1
#
_entry.id   AF-A0A0A0ELS3-F1
#
_cell.length_a   1.000
_cell.length_b   1.000
_cell.length_c   1.000
_cell.angle_alpha   90.00
_cell.angle_beta   90.00
_cell.angle_gamma   90.00
#
_symmetry.space_group_name_H-M   'P 1'
#
loop_
_entity.id
_entity.type
_entity.pdbx_description
1 polymer ?
#
loop_
_entity_poly.entity_id
_entity_poly.type
_entity_poly.pdbx_seq_one_letter_code
_entity_poly.pdbx_strand_id
1 'polypeptide(L)'
;MVVSFASEADLQRNFENRIGLIDSSIKTSRLGIDGTRRSLLNLLQRASETELEGKPVAKSLADKISAQHDALRRHQMLLERQLQERGTIDQELASALERYRELKVPAGAGRS
;
A
#
# COMPACT_ATOMS: atom_id res chain seq x y z
N MET A 1 -20.25 18.25 -10.86
CA MET A 1 -19.70 19.23 -11.81
C MET A 1 -18.83 18.44 -12.78
N VAL A 2 -19.37 18.07 -13.95
CA VAL A 2 -18.70 17.24 -14.96
C VAL A 2 -18.09 18.18 -15.99
N VAL A 3 -16.84 18.57 -15.79
CA VAL A 3 -15.90 18.92 -16.86
C VAL A 3 -14.49 18.73 -16.28
N SER A 4 -13.46 18.46 -17.11
CA SER A 4 -12.16 19.16 -17.04
C SER A 4 -10.89 18.31 -17.28
N PHE A 5 -10.93 17.26 -18.08
CA PHE A 5 -9.70 16.81 -18.77
C PHE A 5 -9.81 17.21 -20.23
N ALA A 6 -8.83 17.98 -20.71
CA ALA A 6 -8.80 18.48 -22.09
C ALA A 6 -8.57 17.35 -23.10
N SER A 7 -7.95 16.26 -22.67
CA SER A 7 -7.71 15.05 -23.44
C SER A 7 -7.74 13.78 -22.57
N GLU A 8 -7.85 12.60 -23.21
CA GLU A 8 -7.64 11.30 -22.55
C GLU A 8 -6.24 11.21 -21.95
N ALA A 9 -5.24 11.84 -22.57
CA ALA A 9 -3.88 11.89 -22.08
C ALA A 9 -3.76 12.70 -20.78
N ASP A 10 -4.48 13.81 -20.64
CA ASP A 10 -4.48 14.59 -19.39
C ASP A 10 -5.15 13.84 -18.24
N LEU A 11 -6.24 13.12 -18.55
CA LEU A 11 -6.90 12.21 -17.62
C LEU A 11 -5.91 11.14 -17.15
N GLN A 12 -5.27 10.43 -18.09
CA GLN A 12 -4.32 9.38 -17.77
C GLN A 12 -3.14 9.91 -16.95
N ARG A 13 -2.57 11.05 -17.33
CA ARG A 13 -1.44 11.66 -16.61
C ARG A 13 -1.79 12.04 -15.17
N ASN A 14 -3.01 12.50 -14.92
CA ASN A 14 -3.46 12.77 -13.55
C ASN A 14 -3.50 11.49 -12.69
N PHE A 15 -4.03 10.41 -13.25
CA PHE A 15 -4.04 9.11 -12.57
C PHE A 15 -2.64 8.53 -12.39
N GLU A 16 -1.76 8.64 -13.38
CA GLU A 16 -0.35 8.23 -13.27
C GLU A 16 0.35 8.91 -12.10
N ASN A 17 0.10 10.21 -11.89
CA ASN A 17 0.64 10.92 -10.72
C ASN A 17 0.11 10.33 -9.40
N ARG A 18 -1.20 10.07 -9.30
CA ARG A 18 -1.81 9.45 -8.10
C ARG A 18 -1.25 8.04 -7.85
N ILE A 19 -1.12 7.24 -8.90
CA ILE A 19 -0.54 5.89 -8.87
C ILE A 19 0.92 5.96 -8.38
N GLY A 20 1.72 6.88 -8.91
CA GLY A 20 3.12 7.04 -8.50
C GLY A 20 3.27 7.40 -7.01
N LEU A 21 2.35 8.22 -6.48
CA LEU A 21 2.33 8.57 -5.06
C LEU A 21 2.00 7.37 -4.17
N ILE A 22 0.92 6.64 -4.47
CA ILE A 22 0.56 5.46 -3.67
C ILE A 22 1.61 4.36 -3.77
N ASP A 23 2.26 4.18 -4.93
CA ASP A 23 3.32 3.19 -5.12
C ASP A 23 4.58 3.52 -4.32
N SER A 24 4.94 4.79 -4.26
CA SER A 24 6.03 5.26 -3.41
C SER A 24 5.72 5.02 -1.93
N SER A 25 4.46 5.23 -1.53
CA SER A 25 3.97 4.96 -0.18
C SER A 25 4.02 3.46 0.16
N ILE A 26 3.56 2.60 -0.74
CA ILE A 26 3.64 1.13 -0.64
C ILE A 26 5.10 0.67 -0.50
N LYS A 27 5.99 1.19 -1.35
CA LYS A 27 7.43 0.87 -1.29
C LYS A 27 8.02 1.23 0.07
N THR A 28 7.68 2.41 0.59
CA THR A 28 8.13 2.87 1.90
C THR A 28 7.63 1.96 3.02
N SER A 29 6.34 1.60 3.01
CA SER A 29 5.76 0.66 3.97
C SER A 29 6.46 -0.71 3.94
N ARG A 30 6.74 -1.25 2.75
CA ARG A 30 7.47 -2.51 2.59
C ARG A 30 8.87 -2.46 3.21
N LEU A 31 9.62 -1.39 2.95
CA LEU A 31 10.94 -1.19 3.55
C LEU A 31 10.88 -1.09 5.08
N GLY A 32 9.87 -0.38 5.61
CA GLY A 32 9.62 -0.29 7.05
C GLY A 32 9.31 -1.65 7.68
N ILE A 33 8.44 -2.44 7.04
CA ILE A 33 8.11 -3.81 7.46
C ILE A 33 9.35 -4.70 7.50
N ASP A 34 10.18 -4.65 6.45
CA ASP A 34 11.41 -5.45 6.40
C ASP A 34 12.38 -5.07 7.53
N GLY A 35 12.52 -3.77 7.80
CA GLY A 35 13.33 -3.27 8.92
C GLY A 35 12.83 -3.76 10.28
N THR A 36 11.54 -3.60 10.56
CA THR A 36 10.94 -4.04 11.83
C THR A 36 11.00 -5.56 11.98
N ARG A 37 10.78 -6.31 10.90
CA ARG A 37 10.91 -7.78 10.91
C ARG A 37 12.34 -8.22 11.27
N ARG A 38 13.37 -7.62 10.66
CA ARG A 38 14.77 -7.92 11.00
C ARG A 38 15.08 -7.60 12.47
N SER A 39 14.61 -6.47 12.97
CA SER A 39 14.76 -6.09 14.37
C SER A 39 14.08 -7.08 15.32
N LEU A 40 12.85 -7.50 15.00
CA LEU A 40 12.11 -8.48 15.79
C LEU A 40 12.81 -9.84 15.82
N LEU A 41 13.31 -10.32 14.68
CA LEU A 41 14.07 -11.58 14.60
C LEU A 41 15.32 -11.54 15.50
N ASN A 42 16.05 -10.42 15.51
CA ASN A 42 17.21 -10.27 16.40
C ASN A 42 16.83 -10.31 17.89
N LEU A 43 15.68 -9.77 18.27
CA LEU A 43 15.20 -9.83 19.66
C LEU A 43 14.78 -11.26 20.05
N LEU A 44 14.07 -11.95 19.15
CA LEU A 44 13.65 -13.34 19.36
C LEU A 44 14.85 -14.29 19.45
N GLN A 45 15.89 -14.06 18.65
CA GLN A 45 17.14 -14.81 18.72
C GLN A 45 17.79 -14.68 20.11
N ARG A 46 17.92 -13.46 20.64
CA ARG A 46 18.48 -13.22 21.98
C ARG A 46 17.64 -13.84 23.10
N ALA A 47 16.32 -13.81 22.96
CA ALA A 47 15.42 -14.46 23.92
C ALA A 47 15.65 -15.98 23.90
N SER A 48 15.72 -16.57 22.71
CA SER A 48 15.99 -18.01 22.52
C SER A 48 17.34 -18.42 23.12
N GLU A 49 18.39 -17.62 22.91
CA GLU A 49 19.72 -17.84 23.51
C GLU A 49 19.66 -17.85 25.05
N THR A 50 18.90 -16.91 25.63
CA THR A 50 18.72 -16.84 27.09
C THR A 50 18.02 -18.09 27.64
N GLU A 51 16.97 -18.55 26.94
CA GLU A 51 16.23 -19.76 27.32
C GLU A 51 17.09 -21.03 27.17
N LEU A 52 17.90 -21.12 26.11
CA LEU A 52 18.85 -22.22 25.90
C LEU A 52 19.95 -22.28 26.98
N GLU A 53 20.31 -21.14 27.56
CA GLU A 53 21.19 -21.06 28.74
C GLU A 53 20.46 -21.45 30.05
N GLY A 54 19.19 -21.85 29.99
CA GLY A 54 18.38 -22.20 31.16
C GLY A 54 17.94 -20.99 31.99
N LYS A 55 18.06 -19.78 31.45
CA LYS A 55 17.66 -18.53 32.12
C LYS A 55 16.30 -18.09 31.61
N PRO A 56 15.44 -17.49 32.46
CA PRO A 56 14.21 -16.90 31.99
C PRO A 56 14.47 -15.67 31.12
N VAL A 57 13.65 -15.46 30.09
CA VAL A 57 13.66 -14.22 29.30
C VAL A 57 13.35 -13.04 30.21
N ALA A 58 14.25 -12.05 30.23
CA ALA A 58 14.03 -10.83 31.02
C ALA A 58 12.76 -10.10 30.55
N LYS A 59 11.95 -9.62 31.51
CA LYS A 59 10.71 -8.88 31.22
C LYS A 59 10.91 -7.75 30.21
N SER A 60 11.99 -6.99 30.35
CA SER A 60 12.32 -5.88 29.44
C SER A 60 12.57 -6.32 27.99
N LEU A 61 13.06 -7.54 27.77
CA LEU A 61 13.22 -8.12 26.43
C LEU A 61 11.88 -8.59 25.88
N ALA A 62 11.06 -9.26 26.69
CA ALA A 62 9.71 -9.69 26.31
C ALA A 62 8.80 -8.50 25.95
N ASP A 63 8.88 -7.40 26.73
CA ASP A 63 8.12 -6.18 26.47
C ASP A 63 8.56 -5.53 25.13
N LYS A 64 9.87 -5.52 24.83
CA LYS A 64 10.40 -5.03 23.54
C LYS A 64 9.94 -5.88 22.36
N ILE A 65 9.95 -7.22 22.50
CA ILE A 65 9.45 -8.14 21.47
C ILE A 65 7.98 -7.85 21.17
N SER A 66 7.17 -7.72 22.22
CA SER A 66 5.74 -7.42 22.09
C SER A 66 5.50 -6.10 21.39
N ALA A 67 6.21 -5.03 21.78
CA ALA A 67 6.11 -3.72 21.16
C ALA A 67 6.50 -3.73 19.67
N GLN A 68 7.60 -4.42 19.31
CA GLN A 68 8.04 -4.54 17.91
C GLN A 68 7.07 -5.35 17.06
N HIS A 69 6.49 -6.40 17.63
CA HIS A 69 5.47 -7.19 16.95
C HIS A 69 4.18 -6.40 16.71
N ASP A 70 3.73 -5.60 17.69
CA ASP A 70 2.56 -4.73 17.49
C ASP A 70 2.83 -3.64 16.45
N ALA A 71 4.05 -3.09 16.42
CA ALA A 71 4.45 -2.15 15.37
C ALA A 71 4.43 -2.81 13.99
N LEU A 72 4.95 -4.03 13.88
CA LEU A 72 4.92 -4.81 12.63
C LEU A 72 3.48 -5.01 12.13
N ARG A 73 2.55 -5.40 13.02
CA ARG A 73 1.14 -5.56 12.68
C ARG A 73 0.52 -4.27 12.16
N ARG A 74 0.77 -3.13 12.83
CA ARG A 74 0.28 -1.82 12.37
C ARG A 74 0.81 -1.45 10.97
N HIS A 75 2.09 -1.72 10.71
CA HIS A 75 2.66 -1.48 9.38
C HIS A 75 2.06 -2.39 8.30
N GLN A 76 1.80 -3.66 8.62
CA GLN A 76 1.13 -4.59 7.70
C GLN A 76 -0.29 -4.13 7.37
N MET A 77 -1.07 -3.72 8.37
CA MET A 77 -2.42 -3.17 8.15
C MET A 77 -2.40 -1.91 7.29
N LEU A 78 -1.41 -1.02 7.49
CA LEU A 78 -1.24 0.16 6.63
C LEU A 78 -0.94 -0.24 5.19
N LEU A 79 -0.04 -1.20 4.97
CA LEU A 79 0.29 -1.71 3.65
C LEU A 79 -0.94 -2.31 2.95
N GLU A 80 -1.73 -3.10 3.65
CA GLU A 80 -2.97 -3.67 3.10
C GLU A 80 -3.94 -2.58 2.64
N ARG A 81 -4.11 -1.53 3.44
CA ARG A 81 -4.93 -0.37 3.07
C ARG A 81 -4.40 0.33 1.83
N GLN A 82 -3.08 0.55 1.75
CA GLN A 82 -2.46 1.19 0.58
C GLN A 82 -2.62 0.34 -0.70
N LEU A 83 -2.54 -0.99 -0.59
CA LEU A 83 -2.77 -1.89 -1.71
C LEU A 83 -4.23 -1.88 -2.18
N GLN A 84 -5.19 -1.82 -1.26
CA GLN A 84 -6.61 -1.66 -1.58
C GLN A 84 -6.89 -0.31 -2.26
N GLU A 85 -6.31 0.78 -1.75
CA GLU A 85 -6.41 2.10 -2.35
C GLU A 85 -5.82 2.11 -3.77
N ARG A 86 -4.66 1.49 -3.97
CA ARG A 86 -4.06 1.33 -5.30
C ARG A 86 -5.00 0.60 -6.27
N GLY A 87 -5.58 -0.52 -5.86
CA GLY A 87 -6.55 -1.24 -6.68
C GLY A 87 -7.81 -0.42 -6.98
N THR A 88 -8.24 0.42 -6.04
CA THR A 88 -9.37 1.35 -6.25
C THR A 88 -9.02 2.41 -7.29
N ILE A 89 -7.82 3.00 -7.23
CA ILE A 89 -7.34 3.98 -8.22
C ILE A 89 -7.28 3.34 -9.62
N ASP A 90 -6.83 2.09 -9.74
CA ASP A 90 -6.80 1.38 -11.02
C ASP A 90 -8.22 1.18 -11.60
N GLN A 91 -9.20 0.83 -10.75
CA GLN A 91 -10.61 0.70 -11.16
C GLN A 91 -11.24 2.04 -11.56
N GLU A 92 -10.93 3.11 -10.82
CA GLU A 92 -11.37 4.47 -11.13
C GLU A 92 -10.84 4.93 -12.50
N LEU A 93 -9.56 4.65 -12.80
CA LEU A 93 -8.95 4.97 -14.10
C LEU A 93 -9.65 4.23 -15.23
N ALA A 94 -9.83 2.91 -15.10
CA ALA A 94 -10.51 2.10 -16.12
C ALA A 94 -11.92 2.63 -16.42
N SER A 95 -12.69 2.90 -15.36
CA SER A 95 -14.04 3.47 -15.48
C SER A 95 -14.04 4.87 -16.09
N ALA A 96 -13.03 5.69 -15.79
CA ALA A 96 -12.93 7.04 -16.35
C ALA A 96 -12.59 7.02 -17.84
N LEU A 97 -11.71 6.11 -18.28
CA LEU A 97 -11.35 5.94 -19.69
C LEU A 97 -12.54 5.44 -20.51
N GLU A 98 -13.31 4.47 -20.00
CA GLU A 98 -14.52 3.97 -20.65
C GLU A 98 -15.53 5.10 -20.87
N ARG A 99 -15.88 5.83 -19.81
CA ARG A 99 -16.79 6.99 -19.91
C ARG A 99 -16.28 8.06 -20.86
N TYR A 100 -14.99 8.35 -20.86
CA TYR A 100 -14.41 9.33 -21.77
C TYR A 100 -14.56 8.90 -23.24
N ARG A 101 -14.35 7.62 -23.54
CA ARG A 101 -14.51 7.05 -24.88
C ARG A 101 -15.97 7.07 -25.33
N GLU A 102 -16.91 6.66 -24.47
CA GLU A 102 -18.34 6.70 -24.76
C GLU A 102 -18.81 8.11 -25.13
N LEU A 103 -18.35 9.14 -24.40
CA LEU A 103 -18.68 10.54 -24.67
C LEU A 103 -18.06 11.08 -25.97
N LYS A 104 -16.98 10.46 -26.47
CA LYS A 104 -16.30 10.84 -27.72
C LYS A 104 -16.82 10.07 -28.94
N VAL A 105 -17.54 8.97 -28.76
CA VAL A 105 -18.28 8.33 -29.86
C VAL A 105 -19.41 9.29 -30.27
N PRO A 106 -19.46 9.76 -31.53
CA PRO A 106 -20.50 10.70 -31.94
C PRO A 106 -21.87 10.04 -31.81
N ALA A 107 -22.84 10.77 -31.25
CA ALA A 107 -24.24 10.36 -31.06
C ALA A 107 -25.03 10.13 -32.38
N GLY A 108 -24.37 9.79 -33.49
CA GLY A 108 -24.92 9.74 -34.84
C GLY A 108 -24.63 8.48 -35.65
N ALA A 109 -23.95 7.45 -35.12
CA ALA A 109 -23.69 6.21 -35.88
C ALA A 109 -24.86 5.20 -35.87
N GLY A 110 -26.07 5.65 -35.58
CA GLY A 110 -27.29 4.84 -35.54
C GLY A 110 -28.47 5.57 -36.16
N ARG A 111 -28.33 6.06 -37.39
CA ARG A 111 -29.43 6.49 -38.29
C ARG A 111 -28.88 6.80 -39.69
N SER A 112 -28.75 5.75 -40.50
CA SER A 112 -28.73 5.81 -41.98
C SER A 112 -28.77 4.41 -42.54
#